data_AF-A0A1L9UYQ4-F1
#
_entry.id   AF-A0A1L9UYQ4-F1
#
_cell.length_a   1.000
_cell.length_b   1.000
_cell.length_c   1.000
_cell.angle_alpha   90.00
_cell.angle_beta   90.00
_cell.angle_gamma   90.00
#
_symmetry.space_group_name_H-M   'P 1'
#
loop_
_entity.id
_entity.type
_entity.pdbx_description
1 polymer ?
#
loop_
_entity_poly.entity_id
_entity_poly.type
_entity_poly.pdbx_seq_one_letter_code
_entity_poly.pdbx_strand_id
1 'polypeptide(L)'
;MPSALTFDLHAKCSTTKARASTLRLPHGDVPLPIFMPVATQASLKGLTYDQLRQTGCQLCLNNTYHLGLKPGQAVLDAVGGAHKLQGWDRNILTDSGGFQMVSLLKLATVTEEGVRFLSPHDGTPMLLTPEHSISLQNSIGSDIIMQLDDVIATTSPDHARIHEAMERSVRWLDRCIDAHKYPERQNLFCIIQGGLDLEMRKQCCEEMVARDTPGIAIGGLSGGEAKEDFCRDRVDTCTGLLPEKKPRYVMGVGYPEDLIMGVALGADMFDCVWPTRTASSTPQSSTQSSTPQETTIPHDPTHEEHQYLNLIRRILNEGEHRPDRTGTGTRSIFAPPQMRFSLSKPTADPKEYTPILPLLTTKRVFLRAVLAELLWFISGTTSSLPLSEAGIKIWDGNGSREYLDKVGLSHREVGDLGPVYGFQWRHFGAEYIDAKTDYTGQGVDQLAEVVRKLKENPFDRRIIMSAWNPKDMKIMALPPCHMFAQFYVRFPDAKRDEQGVVRDEKDWGKGHLDCLLYQRSADMGLGVPFNIASYALLTHLLAHAVDMVPGTLVHTLGDAHVYLDHVDALKEQIEREPVAFPEVRIKREDRGSGVVDGWKEEEFEVLGYKPHKAIKMKMSV
;
A
#
# COMPACT_ATOMS: atom_id res chain seq x y z
N MET A 1 10.27 -39.37 17.72
CA MET A 1 9.56 -39.91 16.53
C MET A 1 10.55 -40.03 15.37
N PRO A 2 10.37 -40.94 14.39
CA PRO A 2 11.13 -40.86 13.15
C PRO A 2 10.88 -39.47 12.54
N SER A 3 11.93 -38.76 12.15
CA SER A 3 11.81 -37.39 11.62
C SER A 3 12.60 -37.33 10.32
N ALA A 4 12.02 -36.69 9.32
CA ALA A 4 12.70 -36.41 8.07
C ALA A 4 13.78 -35.33 8.22
N LEU A 5 13.82 -34.65 9.37
CA LEU A 5 14.67 -33.52 9.67
C LEU A 5 15.94 -33.95 10.39
N THR A 6 17.07 -33.47 9.91
CA THR A 6 18.34 -33.51 10.65
C THR A 6 18.91 -32.11 10.82
N PHE A 7 19.45 -31.83 12.00
CA PHE A 7 20.05 -30.54 12.34
C PHE A 7 21.56 -30.69 12.53
N ASP A 8 22.33 -30.22 11.55
CA ASP A 8 23.79 -30.27 11.56
C ASP A 8 24.35 -28.94 12.08
N LEU A 9 24.78 -28.91 13.33
CA LEU A 9 25.41 -27.74 13.95
C LEU A 9 26.90 -27.68 13.56
N HIS A 10 27.29 -26.61 12.86
CA HIS A 10 28.67 -26.45 12.36
C HIS A 10 29.55 -25.66 13.31
N ALA A 11 29.05 -24.51 13.78
CA ALA A 11 29.82 -23.59 14.60
C ALA A 11 28.91 -22.73 15.49
N LYS A 12 29.51 -22.22 16.57
CA LYS A 12 28.87 -21.28 17.51
C LYS A 12 29.75 -20.06 17.68
N CYS A 13 29.11 -18.91 17.85
CA CYS A 13 29.79 -17.69 18.25
C CYS A 13 30.39 -17.86 19.65
N SER A 14 31.61 -17.38 19.88
CA SER A 14 32.26 -17.39 21.20
C SER A 14 31.69 -16.34 22.16
N THR A 15 30.96 -15.35 21.65
CA THR A 15 30.51 -14.16 22.39
C THR A 15 29.00 -14.10 22.58
N THR A 16 28.24 -14.65 21.63
CA THR A 16 26.77 -14.62 21.61
C THR A 16 26.21 -16.04 21.48
N LYS A 17 24.88 -16.20 21.49
CA LYS A 17 24.22 -17.49 21.28
C LYS A 17 24.07 -17.86 19.79
N ALA A 18 24.58 -17.02 18.88
CA ALA A 18 24.51 -17.26 17.44
C ALA A 18 25.19 -18.57 17.03
N ARG A 19 24.60 -19.24 16.04
CA ARG A 19 25.05 -20.53 15.54
C ARG A 19 24.83 -20.65 14.04
N ALA A 20 25.78 -21.32 13.38
CA ALA A 20 25.69 -21.68 11.98
C ALA A 20 25.38 -23.17 11.88
N SER A 21 24.33 -23.52 11.13
CA SER A 21 23.88 -24.90 10.99
C SER A 21 23.28 -25.16 9.62
N THR A 22 23.09 -26.43 9.28
CA THR A 22 22.31 -26.87 8.12
C THR A 22 21.13 -27.69 8.59
N LEU A 23 19.95 -27.28 8.18
CA LEU A 23 18.72 -28.01 8.38
C LEU A 23 18.44 -28.84 7.12
N ARG A 24 18.48 -30.16 7.23
CA ARG A 24 18.14 -31.03 6.10
C ARG A 24 16.67 -31.38 6.16
N LEU A 25 15.99 -31.19 5.04
CA LEU A 25 14.57 -31.43 4.87
C LEU A 25 14.34 -32.25 3.58
N PRO A 26 13.17 -32.87 3.40
CA PRO A 26 12.88 -33.72 2.24
C PRO A 26 13.14 -33.09 0.87
N HIS A 27 12.93 -31.78 0.72
CA HIS A 27 13.11 -31.05 -0.55
C HIS A 27 14.39 -30.20 -0.60
N GLY A 28 15.37 -30.49 0.28
CA GLY A 28 16.72 -29.98 0.18
C GLY A 28 17.27 -29.40 1.48
N ASP A 29 18.55 -29.05 1.45
CA ASP A 29 19.26 -28.49 2.59
C ASP A 29 18.99 -26.98 2.73
N VAL A 30 18.79 -26.53 3.95
CA VAL A 30 18.53 -25.12 4.32
C VAL A 30 19.66 -24.63 5.23
N PRO A 31 20.55 -23.74 4.74
CA PRO A 31 21.52 -23.07 5.59
C PRO A 31 20.83 -22.16 6.62
N LEU A 32 21.30 -22.19 7.86
CA LEU A 32 20.77 -21.38 8.96
C LEU A 32 21.87 -20.43 9.52
N PRO A 33 21.51 -19.20 9.90
CA PRO A 33 20.14 -18.68 10.03
C PRO A 33 19.48 -18.30 8.68
N ILE A 34 18.15 -18.33 8.62
CA ILE A 34 17.37 -18.02 7.41
C ILE A 34 16.18 -17.10 7.70
N PHE A 35 15.88 -16.23 6.73
CA PHE A 35 14.61 -15.52 6.63
C PHE A 35 13.75 -16.13 5.51
N MET A 36 12.50 -16.47 5.84
CA MET A 36 11.56 -17.11 4.93
C MET A 36 10.52 -16.11 4.43
N PRO A 37 10.37 -15.92 3.10
CA PRO A 37 9.27 -15.13 2.55
C PRO A 37 7.94 -15.90 2.67
N VAL A 38 6.86 -15.15 2.86
CA VAL A 38 5.52 -15.72 3.08
C VAL A 38 4.70 -15.73 1.79
N ALA A 39 4.62 -16.91 1.16
CA ALA A 39 3.80 -17.22 -0.01
C ALA A 39 2.38 -17.60 0.42
N THR A 40 1.59 -16.62 0.85
CA THR A 40 0.28 -16.80 1.50
C THR A 40 -0.68 -17.77 0.77
N GLN A 41 -0.74 -17.73 -0.56
CA GLN A 41 -1.60 -18.60 -1.38
C GLN A 41 -0.78 -19.44 -2.36
N ALA A 42 0.31 -20.05 -1.89
CA ALA A 42 1.25 -20.76 -2.76
C ALA A 42 1.80 -19.87 -3.89
N SER A 43 1.92 -18.57 -3.60
CA SER A 43 2.41 -17.56 -4.52
C SER A 43 2.94 -16.36 -3.73
N LEU A 44 4.04 -15.77 -4.23
CA LEU A 44 4.56 -14.49 -3.77
C LEU A 44 4.15 -13.38 -4.74
N LYS A 45 3.53 -12.33 -4.21
CA LYS A 45 3.13 -11.18 -5.05
C LYS A 45 4.38 -10.51 -5.62
N GLY A 46 4.39 -10.30 -6.93
CA GLY A 46 5.44 -9.58 -7.64
C GLY A 46 6.70 -10.39 -7.99
N LEU A 47 6.77 -11.67 -7.64
CA LEU A 47 7.87 -12.56 -8.01
C LEU A 47 7.36 -13.84 -8.66
N THR A 48 7.96 -14.21 -9.78
CA THR A 48 7.79 -15.53 -10.40
C THR A 48 8.59 -16.59 -9.65
N TYR A 49 8.24 -17.86 -9.88
CA TYR A 49 8.98 -19.02 -9.36
C TYR A 49 10.48 -18.93 -9.63
N ASP A 50 10.87 -18.67 -10.89
CA ASP A 50 12.28 -18.62 -11.28
C ASP A 50 13.04 -17.48 -10.60
N GLN A 51 12.38 -16.32 -10.44
CA GLN A 51 12.97 -15.20 -9.73
C GLN A 51 13.20 -15.52 -8.26
N LEU A 52 12.23 -16.17 -7.59
CA LEU A 52 12.40 -16.59 -6.19
C LEU A 52 13.52 -17.64 -6.05
N ARG A 53 13.61 -18.58 -7.00
CA ARG A 53 14.69 -19.57 -7.03
C ARG A 53 16.06 -18.92 -7.20
N GLN A 54 16.17 -17.89 -8.05
CA GLN A 54 17.41 -17.15 -8.30
C GLN A 54 17.92 -16.37 -7.08
N THR A 55 17.05 -15.99 -6.13
CA THR A 55 17.50 -15.35 -4.87
C THR A 55 18.20 -16.33 -3.92
N GLY A 56 18.16 -17.63 -4.22
CA GLY A 56 18.70 -18.67 -3.35
C GLY A 56 17.74 -19.14 -2.27
N CYS A 57 16.47 -18.70 -2.29
CA CYS A 57 15.44 -19.15 -1.35
C CYS A 57 15.33 -20.69 -1.33
N GLN A 58 15.61 -21.31 -0.17
CA GLN A 58 15.51 -22.77 0.03
C GLN A 58 14.26 -23.19 0.82
N LEU A 59 13.57 -22.24 1.46
CA LEU A 59 12.42 -22.49 2.30
C LEU A 59 11.51 -21.25 2.29
N CYS A 60 10.22 -21.46 1.99
CA CYS A 60 9.20 -20.42 2.05
C CYS A 60 8.02 -20.86 2.91
N LEU A 61 7.27 -19.89 3.44
CA LEU A 61 6.07 -20.16 4.23
C LEU A 61 4.83 -20.16 3.32
N ASN A 62 4.02 -21.21 3.38
CA ASN A 62 2.66 -21.22 2.88
C ASN A 62 1.67 -21.11 4.05
N ASN A 63 0.53 -20.46 3.85
CA ASN A 63 -0.44 -20.31 4.92
C ASN A 63 -1.49 -21.43 4.87
N THR A 64 -1.64 -22.13 5.99
CA THR A 64 -2.54 -23.29 6.09
C THR A 64 -4.00 -22.89 5.92
N TYR A 65 -4.39 -21.78 6.52
CA TYR A 65 -5.75 -21.29 6.44
C TYR A 65 -6.18 -20.98 5.00
N HIS A 66 -5.37 -20.19 4.29
CA HIS A 66 -5.69 -19.78 2.94
C HIS A 66 -5.74 -20.95 1.97
N LEU A 67 -4.75 -21.86 2.00
CA LEU A 67 -4.74 -23.03 1.12
C LEU A 67 -5.80 -24.07 1.49
N GLY A 68 -6.05 -24.24 2.79
CA GLY A 68 -7.07 -25.15 3.32
C GLY A 68 -8.50 -24.74 2.98
N LEU A 69 -8.75 -23.45 2.74
CA LEU A 69 -10.01 -22.95 2.20
C LEU A 69 -10.05 -22.89 0.68
N LYS A 70 -9.03 -22.31 0.05
CA LYS A 70 -8.93 -22.11 -1.41
C LYS A 70 -7.48 -22.34 -1.86
N PRO A 71 -7.20 -23.41 -2.62
CA PRO A 71 -8.16 -24.21 -3.37
C PRO A 71 -8.95 -25.24 -2.55
N GLY A 72 -8.57 -25.47 -1.28
CA GLY A 72 -9.25 -26.40 -0.40
C GLY A 72 -8.58 -27.78 -0.34
N GLN A 73 -8.80 -28.50 0.76
CA GLN A 73 -8.13 -29.78 1.04
C GLN A 73 -8.31 -30.82 -0.09
N ALA A 74 -9.54 -31.02 -0.56
CA ALA A 74 -9.84 -32.00 -1.62
C ALA A 74 -9.07 -31.73 -2.92
N VAL A 75 -8.85 -30.45 -3.26
CA VAL A 75 -8.06 -30.07 -4.43
C VAL A 75 -6.58 -30.30 -4.19
N LEU A 76 -6.07 -29.97 -3.01
CA LEU A 76 -4.67 -30.24 -2.64
C LEU A 76 -4.37 -31.73 -2.69
N ASP A 77 -5.27 -32.59 -2.18
CA ASP A 77 -5.14 -34.04 -2.25
C ASP A 77 -5.11 -34.54 -3.71
N ALA A 78 -6.00 -34.02 -4.56
CA ALA A 78 -6.08 -34.39 -5.97
C ALA A 78 -4.83 -33.95 -6.77
N VAL A 79 -4.29 -32.77 -6.48
CA VAL A 79 -3.07 -32.24 -7.10
C VAL A 79 -1.83 -32.97 -6.56
N GLY A 80 -1.86 -33.41 -5.30
CA GLY A 80 -0.75 -34.02 -4.59
C GLY A 80 0.13 -33.00 -3.84
N GLY A 81 -0.49 -31.96 -3.27
CA GLY A 81 0.15 -31.00 -2.37
C GLY A 81 0.58 -29.68 -3.02
N ALA A 82 1.02 -28.74 -2.17
CA ALA A 82 1.38 -27.38 -2.55
C ALA A 82 2.63 -27.31 -3.43
N HIS A 83 3.61 -28.20 -3.24
CA HIS A 83 4.79 -28.28 -4.11
C HIS A 83 4.39 -28.41 -5.59
N LYS A 84 3.46 -29.34 -5.89
CA LYS A 84 2.92 -29.52 -7.24
C LYS A 84 2.03 -28.38 -7.68
N LEU A 85 1.18 -27.87 -6.79
CA LEU A 85 0.27 -26.77 -7.09
C LEU A 85 1.01 -25.51 -7.56
N GLN A 86 2.11 -25.15 -6.90
CA GLN A 86 2.88 -23.94 -7.21
C GLN A 86 4.14 -24.20 -8.05
N GLY A 87 4.44 -25.46 -8.36
CA GLY A 87 5.67 -25.85 -9.05
C GLY A 87 6.95 -25.63 -8.24
N TRP A 88 6.85 -25.55 -6.90
CA TRP A 88 8.00 -25.29 -6.02
C TRP A 88 8.71 -26.57 -5.61
N ASP A 89 9.94 -26.72 -6.07
CA ASP A 89 10.81 -27.88 -5.86
C ASP A 89 11.77 -27.74 -4.67
N ARG A 90 11.62 -26.69 -3.86
CA ARG A 90 12.34 -26.51 -2.57
C ARG A 90 11.39 -26.68 -1.40
N ASN A 91 11.92 -26.53 -0.19
CA ASN A 91 11.17 -26.79 1.02
C ASN A 91 10.03 -25.79 1.26
N ILE A 92 9.00 -26.26 1.94
CA ILE A 92 7.83 -25.49 2.38
C ILE A 92 7.66 -25.65 3.89
N LEU A 93 7.42 -24.53 4.57
CA LEU A 93 6.90 -24.49 5.93
C LEU A 93 5.45 -24.02 5.88
N THR A 94 4.58 -24.58 6.72
CA THR A 94 3.25 -24.02 6.97
C THR A 94 3.10 -23.50 8.39
N ASP A 95 2.32 -22.42 8.55
CA ASP A 95 1.80 -22.04 9.86
C ASP A 95 0.61 -22.94 10.27
N SER A 96 0.07 -22.75 11.47
CA SER A 96 -1.06 -23.54 11.97
C SER A 96 -2.42 -23.10 11.42
N GLY A 97 -2.44 -21.92 10.79
CA GLY A 97 -3.65 -21.20 10.38
C GLY A 97 -4.37 -20.45 11.51
N GLY A 98 -3.99 -20.66 12.78
CA GLY A 98 -4.71 -20.12 13.94
C GLY A 98 -4.69 -18.59 14.05
N PHE A 99 -3.56 -17.95 13.74
CA PHE A 99 -3.39 -16.50 13.86
C PHE A 99 -4.40 -15.72 13.01
N GLN A 100 -4.59 -16.10 11.74
CA GLN A 100 -5.51 -15.41 10.83
C GLN A 100 -6.97 -15.55 11.27
N MET A 101 -7.31 -16.61 12.02
CA MET A 101 -8.68 -16.83 12.54
C MET A 101 -9.02 -15.88 13.67
N VAL A 102 -8.02 -15.50 14.46
CA VAL A 102 -8.17 -14.67 15.66
C VAL A 102 -7.93 -13.19 15.35
N SER A 103 -7.02 -12.85 14.43
CA SER A 103 -6.67 -11.45 14.12
C SER A 103 -7.60 -10.77 13.11
N LEU A 104 -8.33 -11.53 12.28
CA LEU A 104 -9.18 -10.97 11.21
C LEU A 104 -10.68 -10.95 11.55
N LEU A 105 -11.10 -11.47 12.70
CA LEU A 105 -12.53 -11.61 13.04
C LEU A 105 -12.77 -11.26 14.52
N LYS A 106 -13.58 -10.23 14.79
CA LYS A 106 -14.16 -9.93 16.12
C LYS A 106 -15.11 -11.03 16.66
N LEU A 107 -15.13 -12.20 16.03
CA LEU A 107 -16.17 -13.24 16.11
C LEU A 107 -15.60 -14.65 16.36
N ALA A 108 -14.34 -14.76 16.80
CA ALA A 108 -13.74 -16.05 17.12
C ALA A 108 -13.92 -16.41 18.60
N THR A 109 -14.30 -17.67 18.86
CA THR A 109 -14.40 -18.23 20.21
C THR A 109 -13.46 -19.41 20.32
N VAL A 110 -12.51 -19.36 21.25
CA VAL A 110 -11.57 -20.44 21.51
C VAL A 110 -12.08 -21.29 22.68
N THR A 111 -12.22 -22.59 22.46
CA THR A 111 -12.58 -23.58 23.49
C THR A 111 -11.53 -24.69 23.51
N GLU A 112 -11.59 -25.64 24.45
CA GLU A 112 -10.67 -26.78 24.44
C GLU A 112 -10.76 -27.61 23.14
N GLU A 113 -11.93 -27.65 22.50
CA GLU A 113 -12.15 -28.41 21.26
C GLU A 113 -11.34 -27.85 20.08
N GLY A 114 -11.27 -26.52 19.97
CA GLY A 114 -10.63 -25.80 18.86
C GLY A 114 -11.07 -24.35 18.78
N VAL A 115 -10.78 -23.72 17.64
CA VAL A 115 -11.15 -22.33 17.35
C VAL A 115 -12.42 -22.31 16.50
N ARG A 116 -13.50 -21.73 17.04
CA ARG A 116 -14.75 -21.49 16.31
C ARG A 116 -14.72 -20.10 15.71
N PHE A 117 -15.11 -19.96 14.44
CA PHE A 117 -15.12 -18.69 13.72
C PHE A 117 -16.15 -18.74 12.58
N LEU A 118 -16.42 -17.60 11.95
CA LEU A 118 -17.23 -17.55 10.74
C LEU A 118 -16.31 -17.46 9.51
N SER A 119 -16.63 -18.22 8.46
CA SER A 119 -15.95 -18.10 7.17
C SER A 119 -16.06 -16.65 6.66
N PRO A 120 -14.95 -16.00 6.25
CA PRO A 120 -14.98 -14.64 5.72
C PRO A 120 -15.53 -14.57 4.28
N HIS A 121 -15.82 -15.71 3.66
CA HIS A 121 -16.33 -15.77 2.28
C HIS A 121 -17.86 -15.81 2.22
N ASP A 122 -18.50 -16.53 3.12
CA ASP A 122 -19.94 -16.81 3.12
C ASP A 122 -20.58 -16.76 4.52
N GLY A 123 -19.80 -16.49 5.57
CA GLY A 123 -20.29 -16.34 6.94
C GLY A 123 -20.65 -17.67 7.62
N THR A 124 -20.37 -18.83 7.01
CA THR A 124 -20.74 -20.11 7.63
C THR A 124 -19.91 -20.37 8.89
N PRO A 125 -20.49 -20.89 9.98
CA PRO A 125 -19.73 -21.32 11.15
C PRO A 125 -18.74 -22.43 10.81
N MET A 126 -17.51 -22.28 11.30
CA MET A 126 -16.42 -23.22 11.11
C MET A 126 -15.74 -23.50 12.45
N LEU A 127 -15.15 -24.70 12.55
CA LEU A 127 -14.36 -25.14 13.69
C LEU A 127 -13.01 -25.67 13.18
N LEU A 128 -11.93 -25.04 13.61
CA LEU A 128 -10.57 -25.52 13.38
C LEU A 128 -10.06 -26.17 14.67
N THR A 129 -10.02 -27.50 14.68
CA THR A 129 -9.41 -28.27 15.78
C THR A 129 -7.92 -28.52 15.48
N PRO A 130 -7.10 -28.87 16.50
CA PRO A 130 -5.74 -29.35 16.30
C PRO A 130 -5.62 -30.43 15.22
N GLU A 131 -6.50 -31.43 15.24
CA GLU A 131 -6.48 -32.54 14.27
C GLU A 131 -6.80 -32.05 12.85
N HIS A 132 -7.77 -31.15 12.72
CA HIS A 132 -8.13 -30.59 11.42
C HIS A 132 -7.00 -29.72 10.86
N SER A 133 -6.35 -28.89 11.69
CA SER A 133 -5.18 -28.11 11.27
C SER A 133 -4.04 -29.01 10.77
N ILE A 134 -3.72 -30.09 11.51
CA ILE A 134 -2.70 -31.05 11.08
C ILE A 134 -3.11 -31.80 9.80
N SER A 135 -4.38 -32.18 9.65
CA SER A 135 -4.91 -32.80 8.44
C SER A 135 -4.74 -31.91 7.20
N LEU A 136 -5.05 -30.61 7.33
CA LEU A 136 -4.82 -29.63 6.26
C LEU A 136 -3.34 -29.55 5.88
N GLN A 137 -2.46 -29.41 6.87
CA GLN A 137 -1.01 -29.36 6.64
C GLN A 137 -0.46 -30.65 6.04
N ASN A 138 -1.02 -31.82 6.40
CA ASN A 138 -0.68 -33.09 5.79
C ASN A 138 -1.08 -33.17 4.30
N SER A 139 -2.14 -32.47 3.91
CA SER A 139 -2.63 -32.40 2.52
C SER A 139 -1.87 -31.36 1.71
N ILE A 140 -1.49 -30.23 2.34
CA ILE A 140 -0.57 -29.25 1.76
C ILE A 140 0.79 -29.91 1.48
N GLY A 141 1.24 -30.82 2.34
CA GLY A 141 2.46 -31.59 2.14
C GLY A 141 3.74 -30.82 2.43
N SER A 142 3.69 -29.82 3.31
CA SER A 142 4.84 -29.03 3.77
C SER A 142 5.89 -29.89 4.46
N ASP A 143 7.18 -29.57 4.28
CA ASP A 143 8.30 -30.21 5.00
C ASP A 143 8.31 -29.92 6.50
N ILE A 144 7.84 -28.73 6.87
CA ILE A 144 7.67 -28.30 8.26
C ILE A 144 6.22 -27.90 8.47
N ILE A 145 5.62 -28.44 9.53
CA ILE A 145 4.23 -28.15 9.93
C ILE A 145 4.22 -27.63 11.37
N MET A 146 3.22 -26.84 11.73
CA MET A 146 3.11 -26.20 13.04
C MET A 146 1.91 -26.75 13.82
N GLN A 147 2.06 -26.90 15.14
CA GLN A 147 0.92 -27.18 16.01
C GLN A 147 -0.11 -26.04 15.93
N LEU A 148 -1.39 -26.34 16.14
CA LEU A 148 -2.36 -25.30 16.47
C LEU A 148 -2.15 -24.83 17.92
N ASP A 149 -2.15 -23.52 18.12
CA ASP A 149 -1.96 -22.86 19.41
C ASP A 149 -3.08 -21.86 19.71
N ASP A 150 -3.25 -21.54 20.99
CA ASP A 150 -4.24 -20.57 21.44
C ASP A 150 -3.63 -19.16 21.45
N VAL A 151 -3.84 -18.46 20.34
CA VAL A 151 -3.24 -17.16 20.07
C VAL A 151 -3.95 -16.06 20.87
N ILE A 152 -3.17 -15.30 21.63
CA ILE A 152 -3.59 -14.07 22.31
C ILE A 152 -2.63 -12.92 21.98
N ALA A 153 -3.15 -11.69 21.97
CA ALA A 153 -2.31 -10.50 21.85
C ALA A 153 -1.29 -10.47 23.00
N THR A 154 -0.01 -10.35 22.67
CA THR A 154 1.11 -10.42 23.62
C THR A 154 1.03 -9.36 24.72
N THR A 155 0.49 -8.18 24.39
CA THR A 155 0.26 -7.05 25.29
C THR A 155 -1.08 -7.12 26.04
N SER A 156 -1.80 -8.25 25.99
CA SER A 156 -3.06 -8.40 26.71
C SER A 156 -2.85 -8.21 28.22
N PRO A 157 -3.64 -7.36 28.90
CA PRO A 157 -3.55 -7.20 30.35
C PRO A 157 -4.17 -8.39 31.12
N ASP A 158 -4.85 -9.31 30.42
CA ASP A 158 -5.50 -10.47 31.03
C ASP A 158 -4.52 -11.64 31.22
N HIS A 159 -3.77 -11.59 32.32
CA HIS A 159 -2.79 -12.62 32.69
C HIS A 159 -3.42 -14.02 32.85
N ALA A 160 -4.65 -14.11 33.37
CA ALA A 160 -5.32 -15.39 33.55
C ALA A 160 -5.64 -16.04 32.19
N ARG A 161 -6.08 -15.23 31.22
CA ARG A 161 -6.32 -15.71 29.85
C ARG A 161 -5.03 -16.11 29.13
N ILE A 162 -3.92 -15.41 29.35
CA ILE A 162 -2.59 -15.77 28.82
C ILE A 162 -2.13 -17.13 29.37
N HIS A 163 -2.27 -17.33 30.68
CA HIS A 163 -1.94 -18.60 31.33
C HIS A 163 -2.77 -19.76 30.74
N GLU A 164 -4.09 -19.59 30.63
CA GLU A 164 -4.95 -20.61 30.01
C GLU A 164 -4.60 -20.85 28.53
N ALA A 165 -4.24 -19.82 27.76
CA ALA A 165 -3.79 -19.98 26.36
C ALA A 165 -2.52 -20.83 26.28
N MET A 166 -1.56 -20.57 27.17
CA MET A 166 -0.32 -21.34 27.26
C MET A 166 -0.61 -22.80 27.59
N GLU A 167 -1.38 -23.08 28.65
CA GLU A 167 -1.72 -24.45 29.06
C GLU A 167 -2.53 -25.19 27.99
N ARG A 168 -3.49 -24.51 27.34
CA ARG A 168 -4.24 -25.07 26.23
C ARG A 168 -3.35 -25.40 25.04
N SER A 169 -2.40 -24.54 24.70
CA SER A 169 -1.43 -24.80 23.63
C SER A 169 -0.56 -26.02 23.92
N VAL A 170 -0.19 -26.25 25.20
CA VAL A 170 0.50 -27.46 25.64
C VAL A 170 -0.36 -28.71 25.42
N ARG A 171 -1.64 -28.68 25.85
CA ARG A 171 -2.58 -29.80 25.66
C ARG A 171 -2.90 -30.06 24.17
N TRP A 172 -2.98 -29.01 23.37
CA TRP A 172 -3.23 -29.10 21.93
C TRP A 172 -2.06 -29.68 21.16
N LEU A 173 -0.82 -29.55 21.65
CA LEU A 173 0.32 -30.20 21.05
C LEU A 173 0.18 -31.74 21.08
N ASP A 174 -0.28 -32.30 22.20
CA ASP A 174 -0.51 -33.76 22.30
C ASP A 174 -1.48 -34.24 21.22
N ARG A 175 -2.57 -33.49 21.01
CA ARG A 175 -3.55 -33.75 19.94
C ARG A 175 -2.95 -33.60 18.54
N CYS A 176 -2.06 -32.62 18.35
CA CYS A 176 -1.35 -32.44 17.08
C CYS A 176 -0.40 -33.61 16.78
N ILE A 177 0.32 -34.10 17.80
CA ILE A 177 1.22 -35.25 17.69
C ILE A 177 0.43 -36.49 17.29
N ASP A 178 -0.69 -36.77 17.97
CA ASP A 178 -1.54 -37.92 17.68
C ASP A 178 -2.17 -37.85 16.28
N ALA A 179 -2.51 -36.65 15.81
CA ALA A 179 -3.12 -36.44 14.50
C ALA A 179 -2.12 -36.53 13.34
N HIS A 180 -0.81 -36.38 13.60
CA HIS A 180 0.18 -36.26 12.54
C HIS A 180 0.48 -37.61 11.88
N LYS A 181 0.10 -37.74 10.60
CA LYS A 181 0.18 -39.01 9.87
C LYS A 181 1.52 -39.33 9.22
N TYR A 182 2.38 -38.34 9.01
CA TYR A 182 3.53 -38.44 8.10
C TYR A 182 4.85 -37.94 8.69
N PRO A 183 5.25 -38.39 9.91
CA PRO A 183 6.45 -37.91 10.59
C PRO A 183 7.76 -38.23 9.83
N GLU A 184 7.72 -39.21 8.92
CA GLU A 184 8.83 -39.58 8.03
C GLU A 184 9.10 -38.57 6.91
N ARG A 185 8.20 -37.60 6.68
CA ARG A 185 8.32 -36.60 5.60
C ARG A 185 7.82 -35.20 5.95
N GLN A 186 7.14 -35.00 7.07
CA GLN A 186 6.80 -33.67 7.57
C GLN A 186 7.21 -33.57 9.03
N ASN A 187 7.65 -32.39 9.44
CA ASN A 187 8.28 -32.19 10.74
C ASN A 187 7.43 -31.23 11.56
N LEU A 188 6.72 -31.78 12.54
CA LEU A 188 5.88 -31.00 13.45
C LEU A 188 6.73 -30.17 14.41
N PHE A 189 6.50 -28.86 14.44
CA PHE A 189 7.11 -27.97 15.41
C PHE A 189 6.07 -27.57 16.46
N CYS A 190 6.52 -27.56 17.72
CA CYS A 190 5.73 -26.98 18.80
C CYS A 190 5.87 -25.46 18.83
N ILE A 191 4.93 -24.76 19.48
CA ILE A 191 4.94 -23.29 19.59
C ILE A 191 4.94 -22.88 21.05
N ILE A 192 5.99 -22.17 21.47
CA ILE A 192 6.11 -21.62 22.83
C ILE A 192 5.24 -20.37 22.94
N GLN A 193 4.37 -20.37 23.94
CA GLN A 193 3.49 -19.26 24.33
C GLN A 193 3.84 -18.73 25.72
N GLY A 194 3.11 -17.72 26.21
CA GLY A 194 3.32 -17.12 27.54
C GLY A 194 3.34 -15.58 27.55
N GLY A 195 2.98 -14.93 26.44
CA GLY A 195 2.92 -13.46 26.36
C GLY A 195 4.24 -12.79 26.75
N LEU A 196 4.14 -11.70 27.52
CA LEU A 196 5.27 -10.99 28.11
C LEU A 196 5.73 -11.56 29.47
N ASP A 197 5.24 -12.70 29.93
CA ASP A 197 5.66 -13.27 31.23
C ASP A 197 6.84 -14.25 31.06
N LEU A 198 7.95 -13.98 31.73
CA LEU A 198 9.16 -14.81 31.64
C LEU A 198 9.00 -16.19 32.27
N GLU A 199 8.27 -16.31 33.37
CA GLU A 199 8.09 -17.59 34.05
C GLU A 199 7.12 -18.47 33.26
N MET A 200 6.05 -17.89 32.70
CA MET A 200 5.17 -18.63 31.78
C MET A 200 5.94 -19.12 30.54
N ARG A 201 6.84 -18.30 29.98
CA ARG A 201 7.69 -18.73 28.86
C ARG A 201 8.60 -19.90 29.24
N LYS A 202 9.19 -19.90 30.44
CA LYS A 202 10.02 -21.02 30.95
C LYS A 202 9.19 -22.29 31.13
N GLN A 203 8.04 -22.19 31.79
CA GLN A 203 7.10 -23.30 31.98
C GLN A 203 6.68 -23.89 30.63
N CYS A 204 6.31 -23.05 29.66
CA CYS A 204 5.95 -23.50 28.33
C CYS A 204 7.14 -24.16 27.61
N CYS A 205 8.37 -23.62 27.74
CA CYS A 205 9.56 -24.27 27.19
C CYS A 205 9.75 -25.69 27.75
N GLU A 206 9.65 -25.86 29.07
CA GLU A 206 9.79 -27.17 29.72
C GLU A 206 8.77 -28.17 29.19
N GLU A 207 7.49 -27.79 29.15
CA GLU A 207 6.39 -28.63 28.65
C GLU A 207 6.55 -28.99 27.17
N MET A 208 6.94 -28.03 26.33
CA MET A 208 7.10 -28.23 24.89
C MET A 208 8.33 -29.08 24.57
N VAL A 209 9.44 -28.91 25.31
CA VAL A 209 10.66 -29.70 25.14
C VAL A 209 10.44 -31.15 25.57
N ALA A 210 9.63 -31.40 26.61
CA ALA A 210 9.32 -32.74 27.08
C ALA A 210 8.64 -33.63 26.01
N ARG A 211 7.94 -33.01 25.04
CA ARG A 211 7.26 -33.71 23.94
C ARG A 211 8.15 -34.00 22.73
N ASP A 212 9.39 -33.51 22.74
CA ASP A 212 10.46 -33.89 21.81
C ASP A 212 10.11 -33.71 20.30
N THR A 213 9.34 -32.69 19.94
CA THR A 213 9.05 -32.36 18.53
C THR A 213 10.33 -32.07 17.72
N PRO A 214 10.40 -32.41 16.42
CA PRO A 214 11.58 -32.16 15.58
C PRO A 214 12.16 -30.74 15.61
N GLY A 215 11.31 -29.73 15.77
CA GLY A 215 11.71 -28.34 15.93
C GLY A 215 10.80 -27.56 16.86
N ILE A 216 11.20 -26.33 17.15
CA ILE A 216 10.56 -25.50 18.17
C ILE A 216 10.39 -24.08 17.65
N ALA A 217 9.17 -23.58 17.68
CA ALA A 217 8.83 -22.21 17.36
C ALA A 217 8.58 -21.39 18.63
N ILE A 218 8.85 -20.09 18.55
CA ILE A 218 8.59 -19.10 19.59
C ILE A 218 7.51 -18.15 19.04
N GLY A 219 6.29 -18.30 19.55
CA GLY A 219 5.10 -17.59 19.09
C GLY A 219 4.73 -16.39 19.95
N GLY A 220 3.73 -15.62 19.50
CA GLY A 220 3.18 -14.49 20.26
C GLY A 220 4.21 -13.38 20.50
N LEU A 221 4.99 -13.03 19.47
CA LEU A 221 6.01 -11.98 19.50
C LEU A 221 5.87 -10.96 18.35
N SER A 222 4.78 -11.05 17.58
CA SER A 222 4.52 -10.25 16.39
C SER A 222 3.42 -9.22 16.64
N GLY A 223 3.73 -8.03 17.16
CA GLY A 223 2.84 -6.87 17.07
C GLY A 223 2.86 -5.87 18.25
N GLY A 224 3.28 -4.64 17.96
CA GLY A 224 2.82 -3.42 18.67
C GLY A 224 3.60 -2.96 19.91
N GLU A 225 4.69 -3.63 20.29
CA GLU A 225 5.44 -3.31 21.51
C GLU A 225 6.53 -2.25 21.26
N ALA A 226 6.88 -1.48 22.30
CA ALA A 226 8.02 -0.56 22.26
C ALA A 226 9.32 -1.34 22.04
N LYS A 227 10.30 -0.76 21.31
CA LYS A 227 11.57 -1.44 20.99
C LYS A 227 12.40 -1.86 22.22
N GLU A 228 12.17 -1.23 23.37
CA GLU A 228 12.77 -1.62 24.65
C GLU A 228 12.06 -2.83 25.29
N ASP A 229 10.78 -3.03 24.99
CA ASP A 229 9.96 -4.19 25.37
C ASP A 229 10.00 -5.32 24.34
N PHE A 230 10.66 -5.10 23.18
CA PHE A 230 10.90 -6.13 22.19
C PHE A 230 11.52 -7.37 22.85
N CYS A 231 10.93 -8.52 22.55
CA CYS A 231 11.38 -9.91 22.45
C CYS A 231 12.78 -10.36 22.93
N ARG A 232 13.78 -9.50 23.17
CA ARG A 232 15.14 -9.85 23.58
C ARG A 232 15.12 -10.78 24.78
N ASP A 233 14.52 -10.36 25.90
CA ASP A 233 14.51 -11.17 27.11
C ASP A 233 13.68 -12.45 26.94
N ARG A 234 12.61 -12.42 26.14
CA ARG A 234 11.74 -13.57 25.88
C ARG A 234 12.42 -14.61 24.97
N VAL A 235 13.01 -14.17 23.86
CA VAL A 235 13.80 -14.99 22.94
C VAL A 235 15.05 -15.51 23.66
N ASP A 236 15.77 -14.67 24.41
CA ASP A 236 16.95 -15.08 25.18
C ASP A 236 16.61 -16.16 26.21
N THR A 237 15.49 -15.96 26.94
CA THR A 237 14.98 -16.93 27.92
C THR A 237 14.61 -18.24 27.26
N CYS A 238 13.82 -18.20 26.18
CA CYS A 238 13.42 -19.42 25.47
C CYS A 238 14.66 -20.14 24.93
N THR A 239 15.45 -19.49 24.07
CA THR A 239 16.64 -20.07 23.42
C THR A 239 17.69 -20.59 24.41
N GLY A 240 17.75 -20.06 25.64
CA GLY A 240 18.58 -20.57 26.73
C GLY A 240 18.14 -21.93 27.27
N LEU A 241 16.86 -22.27 27.13
CA LEU A 241 16.26 -23.52 27.60
C LEU A 241 16.08 -24.57 26.48
N LEU A 242 16.13 -24.15 25.22
CA LEU A 242 15.87 -25.07 24.09
C LEU A 242 17.06 -25.99 23.80
N PRO A 243 16.81 -27.28 23.45
CA PRO A 243 17.84 -28.21 23.03
C PRO A 243 18.75 -27.65 21.93
N GLU A 244 20.05 -27.96 22.04
CA GLU A 244 21.04 -27.42 21.13
C GLU A 244 20.92 -27.97 19.70
N LYS A 245 20.49 -29.23 19.55
CA LYS A 245 20.39 -29.92 18.25
C LYS A 245 19.00 -29.86 17.62
N LYS A 246 18.25 -28.78 17.88
CA LYS A 246 16.94 -28.54 17.27
C LYS A 246 16.86 -27.13 16.70
N PRO A 247 16.23 -26.94 15.54
CA PRO A 247 16.03 -25.60 14.97
C PRO A 247 15.06 -24.79 15.82
N ARG A 248 15.32 -23.48 15.89
CA ARG A 248 14.59 -22.50 16.68
C ARG A 248 14.02 -21.43 15.76
N TYR A 249 12.70 -21.39 15.68
CA TYR A 249 11.96 -20.53 14.76
C TYR A 249 11.24 -19.41 15.51
N VAL A 250 11.62 -18.15 15.28
CA VAL A 250 10.91 -16.99 15.84
C VAL A 250 9.88 -16.51 14.82
N MET A 251 8.61 -16.61 15.18
CA MET A 251 7.50 -16.39 14.25
C MET A 251 7.18 -14.90 14.08
N GLY A 252 6.96 -14.46 12.84
CA GLY A 252 6.40 -13.15 12.51
C GLY A 252 7.36 -11.96 12.66
N VAL A 253 8.67 -12.18 12.67
CA VAL A 253 9.71 -11.15 12.77
C VAL A 253 10.37 -10.89 11.42
N GLY A 254 10.39 -9.64 10.98
CA GLY A 254 10.90 -9.26 9.65
C GLY A 254 11.71 -7.98 9.53
N TYR A 255 11.91 -7.23 10.61
CA TYR A 255 12.78 -6.04 10.58
C TYR A 255 14.26 -6.48 10.63
N PRO A 256 15.15 -5.90 9.80
CA PRO A 256 16.54 -6.32 9.74
C PRO A 256 17.25 -6.31 11.10
N GLU A 257 17.01 -5.30 11.94
CA GLU A 257 17.63 -5.18 13.26
C GLU A 257 17.20 -6.33 14.18
N ASP A 258 15.92 -6.69 14.13
CA ASP A 258 15.33 -7.77 14.93
C ASP A 258 15.84 -9.14 14.50
N LEU A 259 16.10 -9.34 13.20
CA LEU A 259 16.72 -10.57 12.68
C LEU A 259 18.14 -10.74 13.25
N ILE A 260 18.98 -9.70 13.18
CA ILE A 260 20.34 -9.75 13.70
C ILE A 260 20.34 -9.98 15.22
N MET A 261 19.44 -9.31 15.94
CA MET A 261 19.27 -9.51 17.37
C MET A 261 18.82 -10.95 17.69
N GLY A 262 17.80 -11.47 17.01
CA GLY A 262 17.33 -12.84 17.19
C GLY A 262 18.43 -13.89 16.94
N VAL A 263 19.23 -13.69 15.90
CA VAL A 263 20.40 -14.54 15.61
C VAL A 263 21.41 -14.48 16.73
N ALA A 264 21.74 -13.29 17.25
CA ALA A 264 22.66 -13.13 18.38
C ALA A 264 22.13 -13.83 19.65
N LEU A 265 20.81 -13.91 19.82
CA LEU A 265 20.15 -14.64 20.91
C LEU A 265 19.99 -16.14 20.62
N GLY A 266 20.37 -16.62 19.44
CA GLY A 266 20.42 -18.04 19.11
C GLY A 266 19.14 -18.60 18.50
N ALA A 267 18.33 -17.75 17.86
CA ALA A 267 17.28 -18.17 16.92
C ALA A 267 17.87 -18.43 15.53
N ASP A 268 17.27 -19.35 14.77
CA ASP A 268 17.77 -19.78 13.46
C ASP A 268 16.86 -19.39 12.30
N MET A 269 15.55 -19.36 12.52
CA MET A 269 14.56 -19.19 11.46
C MET A 269 13.64 -18.01 11.80
N PHE A 270 13.26 -17.27 10.76
CA PHE A 270 12.36 -16.12 10.86
C PHE A 270 11.46 -16.05 9.63
N ASP A 271 10.26 -15.50 9.77
CA ASP A 271 9.37 -15.23 8.65
C ASP A 271 8.69 -13.88 8.81
N CYS A 272 8.42 -13.23 7.68
CA CYS A 272 7.51 -12.09 7.68
C CYS A 272 6.97 -11.82 6.29
N VAL A 273 5.72 -11.38 6.23
CA VAL A 273 5.14 -10.81 5.01
C VAL A 273 5.79 -9.47 4.65
N TRP A 274 6.42 -8.78 5.61
CA TRP A 274 6.89 -7.40 5.48
C TRP A 274 7.75 -7.19 4.23
N PRO A 275 8.88 -7.89 4.01
CA PRO A 275 9.72 -7.60 2.84
C PRO A 275 9.00 -7.77 1.51
N THR A 276 8.07 -8.72 1.39
CA THR A 276 7.30 -8.92 0.15
C THR A 276 6.15 -7.93 -0.01
N ARG A 277 5.60 -7.41 1.10
CA ARG A 277 4.59 -6.34 1.10
C ARG A 277 5.22 -4.96 0.88
N THR A 278 6.47 -4.78 1.31
CA THR A 278 7.22 -3.52 1.25
C THR A 278 8.33 -3.53 0.20
N ALA A 279 8.56 -4.61 -0.54
CA ALA A 279 9.37 -4.58 -1.77
C ALA A 279 8.74 -3.70 -2.86
N SER A 280 7.43 -3.42 -2.75
CA SER A 280 6.75 -2.40 -3.55
C SER A 280 6.97 -0.97 -3.02
N SER A 281 7.67 -0.82 -1.89
CA SER A 281 7.80 0.40 -1.07
C SER A 281 8.95 0.28 -0.05
N THR A 282 10.22 0.27 -0.49
CA THR A 282 11.38 0.05 0.41
C THR A 282 12.09 1.36 0.80
N PRO A 283 12.22 1.71 2.09
CA PRO A 283 13.16 2.71 2.59
C PRO A 283 14.41 2.05 3.21
N GLN A 284 15.59 2.62 2.98
CA GLN A 284 16.85 2.27 3.64
C GLN A 284 16.98 2.94 5.02
N SER A 285 17.55 2.21 5.99
CA SER A 285 17.77 2.61 7.38
C SER A 285 18.81 3.73 7.53
N SER A 286 18.53 4.76 8.34
CA SER A 286 19.53 5.68 8.88
C SER A 286 19.46 5.72 10.41
N THR A 287 20.59 5.44 11.05
CA THR A 287 20.86 5.58 12.48
C THR A 287 20.82 7.04 12.92
N GLN A 288 20.07 7.39 13.98
CA GLN A 288 20.28 8.64 14.72
C GLN A 288 20.10 8.48 16.24
N SER A 289 21.02 9.14 16.93
CA SER A 289 21.17 9.32 18.37
C SER A 289 20.14 10.30 18.96
N SER A 290 19.84 10.13 20.24
CA SER A 290 18.81 10.79 21.04
C SER A 290 19.15 12.21 21.54
N THR A 291 18.20 13.16 21.47
CA THR A 291 17.71 14.09 22.55
C THR A 291 16.57 15.03 22.04
N PRO A 292 15.77 15.76 22.87
CA PRO A 292 14.41 15.39 23.29
C PRO A 292 13.22 16.26 22.79
N GLN A 293 12.06 15.59 22.69
CA GLN A 293 10.64 16.04 22.76
C GLN A 293 10.19 17.40 22.18
N GLU A 294 9.66 17.36 20.95
CA GLU A 294 8.50 18.15 20.53
C GLU A 294 7.31 17.19 20.33
N THR A 295 6.08 17.64 20.57
CA THR A 295 4.84 16.88 20.42
C THR A 295 4.79 16.14 19.08
N THR A 296 5.18 14.86 19.07
CA THR A 296 5.31 14.07 17.85
C THR A 296 3.92 13.70 17.35
N ILE A 297 3.58 14.17 16.15
CA ILE A 297 2.46 13.65 15.36
C ILE A 297 2.65 12.12 15.28
N PRO A 298 1.68 11.29 15.70
CA PRO A 298 1.80 9.83 15.62
C PRO A 298 2.02 9.40 14.18
N HIS A 299 2.98 8.51 13.95
CA HIS A 299 3.24 7.98 12.61
C HIS A 299 2.07 7.11 12.13
N ASP A 300 1.51 7.42 10.96
CA ASP A 300 0.45 6.63 10.32
C ASP A 300 0.94 6.07 8.97
N PRO A 301 1.48 4.84 8.94
CA PRO A 301 2.02 4.26 7.72
C PRO A 301 0.94 3.99 6.65
N THR A 302 -0.35 4.07 7.00
CA THR A 302 -1.46 3.89 6.06
C THR A 302 -1.86 5.17 5.34
N HIS A 303 -1.32 6.33 5.75
CA HIS A 303 -1.68 7.61 5.17
C HIS A 303 -1.30 7.69 3.69
N GLU A 304 -2.26 8.06 2.84
CA GLU A 304 -2.10 8.02 1.38
C GLU A 304 -1.00 8.97 0.86
N GLU A 305 -0.67 10.04 1.59
CA GLU A 305 0.43 10.97 1.25
C GLU A 305 1.80 10.27 1.21
N HIS A 306 1.97 9.16 1.93
CA HIS A 306 3.20 8.37 1.85
C HIS A 306 3.48 7.84 0.44
N GLN A 307 2.47 7.69 -0.43
CA GLN A 307 2.71 7.32 -1.83
C GLN A 307 3.56 8.36 -2.57
N TYR A 308 3.25 9.64 -2.39
CA TYR A 308 4.02 10.75 -2.95
C TYR A 308 5.42 10.85 -2.31
N LEU A 309 5.51 10.75 -0.97
CA LEU A 309 6.79 10.84 -0.25
C LEU A 309 7.73 9.67 -0.59
N ASN A 310 7.20 8.45 -0.67
CA ASN A 310 7.96 7.27 -1.04
C ASN A 310 8.45 7.35 -2.49
N LEU A 311 7.66 7.92 -3.39
CA LEU A 311 8.13 8.14 -4.76
C LEU A 311 9.28 9.15 -4.82
N ILE A 312 9.23 10.24 -4.03
CA ILE A 312 10.38 11.15 -3.89
C ILE A 312 11.60 10.41 -3.36
N ARG A 313 11.47 9.65 -2.26
CA ARG A 313 12.58 8.85 -1.69
C ARG A 313 13.19 7.94 -2.75
N ARG A 314 12.35 7.26 -3.53
CA ARG A 314 12.79 6.38 -4.61
C ARG A 314 13.53 7.14 -5.72
N ILE A 315 13.01 8.27 -6.19
CA ILE A 315 13.69 9.09 -7.22
C ILE A 315 15.02 9.64 -6.69
N LEU A 316 15.09 10.04 -5.42
CA LEU A 316 16.33 10.50 -4.81
C LEU A 316 17.37 9.37 -4.70
N ASN A 317 16.96 8.13 -4.43
CA ASN A 317 17.88 7.01 -4.24
C ASN A 317 18.28 6.32 -5.55
N GLU A 318 17.30 6.06 -6.43
CA GLU A 318 17.44 5.22 -7.62
C GLU A 318 17.35 6.00 -8.94
N GLY A 319 16.93 7.28 -8.89
CA GLY A 319 16.65 8.06 -10.09
C GLY A 319 17.89 8.28 -10.94
N GLU A 320 17.77 8.01 -12.23
CA GLU A 320 18.82 8.25 -13.21
C GLU A 320 19.05 9.76 -13.34
N HIS A 321 20.31 10.19 -13.26
CA HIS A 321 20.64 11.56 -13.58
C HIS A 321 20.42 11.83 -15.07
N ARG A 322 19.61 12.83 -15.40
CA ARG A 322 19.33 13.21 -16.79
C ARG A 322 19.55 14.70 -17.00
N PRO A 323 20.22 15.11 -18.10
CA PRO A 323 20.15 16.49 -18.55
C PRO A 323 18.73 16.77 -19.05
N ASP A 324 18.26 18.00 -18.86
CA ASP A 324 16.92 18.41 -19.27
C ASP A 324 16.95 19.78 -20.00
N ARG A 325 15.83 20.15 -20.60
CA ARG A 325 15.70 21.38 -21.42
C ARG A 325 15.97 22.68 -20.66
N THR A 326 15.83 22.68 -19.33
CA THR A 326 16.01 23.86 -18.48
C THR A 326 17.48 24.12 -18.15
N GLY A 327 18.33 23.10 -18.26
CA GLY A 327 19.75 23.15 -17.89
C GLY A 327 20.03 22.89 -16.41
N THR A 328 19.01 22.69 -15.57
CA THR A 328 19.16 22.36 -14.14
C THR A 328 19.60 20.91 -13.93
N GLY A 329 19.13 20.00 -14.78
CA GLY A 329 19.28 18.56 -14.62
C GLY A 329 18.27 17.99 -13.61
N THR A 330 18.00 16.69 -13.76
CA THR A 330 17.05 15.97 -12.89
C THR A 330 17.61 14.63 -12.44
N ARG A 331 16.98 14.06 -11.40
CA ARG A 331 16.93 12.62 -11.15
C ARG A 331 15.56 12.12 -11.56
N SER A 332 15.47 11.08 -12.39
CA SER A 332 14.20 10.63 -12.98
C SER A 332 14.02 9.11 -12.90
N ILE A 333 12.75 8.70 -12.74
CA ILE A 333 12.30 7.32 -12.93
C ILE A 333 11.12 7.34 -13.90
N PHE A 334 11.14 6.42 -14.86
CA PHE A 334 10.06 6.27 -15.83
C PHE A 334 9.00 5.28 -15.34
N ALA A 335 7.73 5.65 -15.49
CA ALA A 335 6.56 4.82 -15.20
C ALA A 335 6.59 4.19 -13.78
N PRO A 336 6.74 5.01 -12.70
CA PRO A 336 6.65 4.49 -11.34
C PRO A 336 5.24 3.95 -11.03
N PRO A 337 5.08 3.18 -9.92
CA PRO A 337 3.77 2.76 -9.45
C PRO A 337 2.78 3.93 -9.35
N GLN A 338 1.51 3.66 -9.69
CA GLN A 338 0.44 4.67 -9.62
C GLN A 338 0.19 5.09 -8.17
N MET A 339 -0.09 6.39 -7.97
CA MET A 339 -0.61 6.89 -6.70
C MET A 339 -2.14 6.85 -6.71
N ARG A 340 -2.78 6.54 -5.59
CA ARG A 340 -4.24 6.45 -5.43
C ARG A 340 -4.68 7.23 -4.20
N PHE A 341 -5.64 8.13 -4.38
CA PHE A 341 -6.14 8.99 -3.30
C PHE A 341 -7.65 8.88 -3.19
N SER A 342 -8.15 8.60 -1.99
CA SER A 342 -9.57 8.61 -1.69
C SER A 342 -10.09 10.04 -1.69
N LEU A 343 -11.17 10.30 -2.41
CA LEU A 343 -11.80 11.63 -2.48
C LEU A 343 -13.02 11.73 -1.56
N SER A 344 -13.37 10.66 -0.87
CA SER A 344 -14.39 10.68 0.19
C SER A 344 -14.17 9.57 1.21
N LYS A 345 -14.76 9.74 2.40
CA LYS A 345 -14.88 8.71 3.45
C LYS A 345 -16.35 8.51 3.82
N PRO A 346 -16.78 7.29 4.18
CA PRO A 346 -18.12 7.06 4.70
C PRO A 346 -18.33 7.82 6.02
N THR A 347 -19.57 8.27 6.25
CA THR A 347 -19.97 8.84 7.55
C THR A 347 -20.62 7.77 8.43
N ALA A 348 -21.18 8.18 9.58
CA ALA A 348 -22.02 7.30 10.40
C ALA A 348 -23.30 6.87 9.68
N ASP A 349 -23.79 7.65 8.71
CA ASP A 349 -24.85 7.23 7.80
C ASP A 349 -24.19 6.51 6.60
N PRO A 350 -24.50 5.22 6.36
CA PRO A 350 -23.92 4.46 5.26
C PRO A 350 -24.28 4.99 3.86
N LYS A 351 -25.21 5.94 3.74
CA LYS A 351 -25.57 6.60 2.48
C LYS A 351 -24.89 7.95 2.27
N GLU A 352 -24.17 8.44 3.28
CA GLU A 352 -23.50 9.72 3.22
C GLU A 352 -21.98 9.57 3.22
N TYR A 353 -21.33 10.48 2.50
CA TYR A 353 -19.89 10.49 2.33
C TYR A 353 -19.36 11.90 2.60
N THR A 354 -18.31 12.00 3.40
CA THR A 354 -17.59 13.26 3.60
C THR A 354 -16.53 13.41 2.50
N PRO A 355 -16.58 14.47 1.68
CA PRO A 355 -15.56 14.71 0.66
C PRO A 355 -14.20 15.06 1.28
N ILE A 356 -13.14 14.40 0.82
CA ILE A 356 -11.76 14.59 1.24
C ILE A 356 -10.96 15.16 0.06
N LEU A 357 -10.08 16.11 0.34
CA LEU A 357 -9.15 16.66 -0.64
C LEU A 357 -7.73 16.18 -0.34
N PRO A 358 -7.07 15.38 -1.21
CA PRO A 358 -5.66 15.00 -1.06
C PRO A 358 -4.72 16.19 -1.30
N LEU A 359 -4.78 17.17 -0.39
CA LEU A 359 -3.93 18.34 -0.36
C LEU A 359 -2.75 18.05 0.57
N LEU A 360 -1.55 17.92 0.00
CA LEU A 360 -0.36 17.53 0.75
C LEU A 360 -0.19 18.36 2.02
N THR A 361 0.21 17.69 3.08
CA THR A 361 0.31 18.25 4.43
C THR A 361 1.75 18.35 4.91
N THR A 362 2.67 17.55 4.37
CA THR A 362 4.12 17.66 4.64
C THR A 362 4.75 18.95 4.11
N LYS A 363 4.04 19.67 3.23
CA LYS A 363 4.33 21.07 2.88
C LYS A 363 3.04 21.84 2.67
N ARG A 364 3.04 23.13 2.97
CA ARG A 364 1.93 24.03 2.62
C ARG A 364 1.83 24.20 1.11
N VAL A 365 0.76 23.70 0.51
CA VAL A 365 0.42 23.87 -0.90
C VAL A 365 -0.35 25.17 -1.09
N PHE A 366 -0.08 25.89 -2.18
CA PHE A 366 -0.74 27.16 -2.49
C PHE A 366 -2.14 26.92 -3.09
N LEU A 367 -3.09 26.49 -2.26
CA LEU A 367 -4.44 26.09 -2.65
C LEU A 367 -5.17 27.12 -3.53
N ARG A 368 -5.05 28.42 -3.23
CA ARG A 368 -5.68 29.48 -4.04
C ARG A 368 -5.20 29.44 -5.50
N ALA A 369 -3.90 29.23 -5.71
CA ALA A 369 -3.34 29.11 -7.05
C ALA A 369 -3.83 27.85 -7.77
N VAL A 370 -3.94 26.72 -7.07
CA VAL A 370 -4.47 25.47 -7.62
C VAL A 370 -5.91 25.66 -8.12
N LEU A 371 -6.77 26.29 -7.30
CA LEU A 371 -8.18 26.48 -7.63
C LEU A 371 -8.36 27.49 -8.77
N ALA A 372 -7.67 28.62 -8.72
CA ALA A 372 -7.73 29.64 -9.77
C ALA A 372 -7.27 29.07 -11.12
N GLU A 373 -6.18 28.30 -11.13
CA GLU A 373 -5.67 27.64 -12.34
C GLU A 373 -6.67 26.61 -12.88
N LEU A 374 -7.31 25.83 -12.01
CA LEU A 374 -8.35 24.90 -12.41
C LEU A 374 -9.54 25.63 -13.07
N LEU A 375 -10.04 26.70 -12.45
CA LEU A 375 -11.14 27.49 -13.00
C LEU A 375 -10.73 28.19 -14.32
N TRP A 376 -9.47 28.60 -14.42
CA TRP A 376 -8.86 29.10 -15.65
C TRP A 376 -8.88 28.05 -16.76
N PHE A 377 -8.45 26.80 -16.50
CA PHE A 377 -8.56 25.70 -17.46
C PHE A 377 -10.01 25.43 -17.86
N ILE A 378 -10.93 25.39 -16.89
CA ILE A 378 -12.34 25.14 -17.15
C ILE A 378 -12.90 26.20 -18.09
N SER A 379 -12.61 27.48 -17.87
CA SER A 379 -13.14 28.57 -18.71
C SER A 379 -12.60 28.60 -20.15
N GLY A 380 -11.60 27.79 -20.49
CA GLY A 380 -11.03 27.71 -21.83
C GLY A 380 -10.03 28.82 -22.17
N THR A 381 -9.79 29.77 -21.26
CA THR A 381 -8.83 30.85 -21.47
C THR A 381 -7.38 30.33 -21.55
N THR A 382 -6.55 31.06 -22.29
CA THR A 382 -5.13 30.73 -22.50
C THR A 382 -4.21 31.90 -22.18
N SER A 383 -4.76 33.03 -21.73
CA SER A 383 -3.96 34.17 -21.29
C SER A 383 -3.58 33.99 -19.83
N SER A 384 -2.30 34.08 -19.49
CA SER A 384 -1.83 34.05 -18.10
C SER A 384 -2.09 35.35 -17.34
N LEU A 385 -2.47 36.44 -18.02
CA LEU A 385 -2.61 37.76 -17.41
C LEU A 385 -3.66 37.81 -16.29
N PRO A 386 -4.88 37.24 -16.42
CA PRO A 386 -5.85 37.26 -15.32
C PRO A 386 -5.36 36.54 -14.05
N LEU A 387 -4.62 35.43 -14.21
CA LEU A 387 -3.98 34.76 -13.07
C LEU A 387 -2.92 35.69 -12.44
N SER A 388 -2.09 36.30 -13.28
CA SER A 388 -1.02 37.20 -12.83
C SER A 388 -1.57 38.43 -12.09
N GLU A 389 -2.66 39.01 -12.56
CA GLU A 389 -3.39 40.14 -11.93
C GLU A 389 -4.01 39.73 -10.59
N ALA A 390 -4.48 38.49 -10.46
CA ALA A 390 -4.93 37.90 -9.18
C ALA A 390 -3.78 37.52 -8.22
N GLY A 391 -2.54 37.88 -8.57
CA GLY A 391 -1.34 37.58 -7.79
C GLY A 391 -0.88 36.13 -7.88
N ILE A 392 -1.29 35.40 -8.92
CA ILE A 392 -0.99 33.99 -9.14
C ILE A 392 -0.01 33.89 -10.31
N LYS A 393 1.26 33.67 -9.98
CA LYS A 393 2.40 33.90 -10.86
C LYS A 393 2.99 32.62 -11.48
N ILE A 394 2.25 31.51 -11.40
CA ILE A 394 2.74 30.17 -11.80
C ILE A 394 3.02 30.05 -13.31
N TRP A 395 2.34 30.86 -14.14
CA TRP A 395 2.51 30.88 -15.61
C TRP A 395 3.37 32.05 -16.12
N ASP A 396 3.77 33.00 -15.25
CA ASP A 396 4.49 34.22 -15.67
C ASP A 396 5.83 33.90 -16.34
N GLY A 397 6.54 32.87 -15.86
CA GLY A 397 7.81 32.43 -16.47
C GLY A 397 7.62 32.00 -17.93
N ASN A 398 6.66 31.10 -18.17
CA ASN A 398 6.35 30.56 -19.50
C ASN A 398 5.59 31.55 -20.40
N GLY A 399 4.93 32.56 -19.83
CA GLY A 399 4.24 33.63 -20.55
C GLY A 399 5.10 34.88 -20.80
N SER A 400 6.35 34.90 -20.31
CA SER A 400 7.24 36.06 -20.45
C SER A 400 7.69 36.27 -21.91
N ARG A 401 7.99 37.53 -22.26
CA ARG A 401 8.54 37.88 -23.59
C ARG A 401 9.79 37.07 -23.91
N GLU A 402 10.72 36.99 -22.96
CA GLU A 402 11.99 36.26 -23.11
C GLU A 402 11.76 34.78 -23.42
N TYR A 403 10.86 34.13 -22.68
CA TYR A 403 10.58 32.71 -22.88
C TYR A 403 9.86 32.46 -24.22
N LEU A 404 8.83 33.26 -24.55
CA LEU A 404 8.10 33.13 -25.81
C LEU A 404 9.02 33.32 -27.02
N ASP A 405 9.95 34.28 -26.98
CA ASP A 405 10.97 34.45 -28.02
C ASP A 405 11.89 33.23 -28.13
N LYS A 406 12.36 32.72 -26.98
CA LYS A 406 13.24 31.54 -26.91
C LYS A 406 12.62 30.30 -27.54
N VAL A 407 11.30 30.12 -27.42
CA VAL A 407 10.58 28.96 -28.00
C VAL A 407 9.99 29.23 -29.39
N GLY A 408 10.34 30.36 -30.04
CA GLY A 408 9.93 30.66 -31.41
C GLY A 408 8.52 31.24 -31.55
N LEU A 409 7.95 31.77 -30.47
CA LEU A 409 6.62 32.35 -30.40
C LEU A 409 6.68 33.89 -30.27
N SER A 410 7.61 34.52 -30.99
CA SER A 410 7.86 35.98 -30.93
C SER A 410 6.67 36.84 -31.38
N HIS A 411 5.79 36.29 -32.20
CA HIS A 411 4.57 36.95 -32.69
C HIS A 411 3.45 37.03 -31.64
N ARG A 412 3.51 36.24 -30.56
CA ARG A 412 2.50 36.24 -29.49
C ARG A 412 2.70 37.41 -28.52
N GLU A 413 1.61 37.92 -27.96
CA GLU A 413 1.65 38.88 -26.86
C GLU A 413 2.14 38.22 -25.55
N VAL A 414 2.64 39.06 -24.63
CA VAL A 414 3.03 38.58 -23.28
C VAL A 414 1.80 37.99 -22.59
N GLY A 415 1.97 36.78 -22.05
CA GLY A 415 0.94 36.01 -21.39
C GLY A 415 0.05 35.18 -22.32
N ASP A 416 0.15 35.30 -23.65
CA ASP A 416 -0.50 34.38 -24.58
C ASP A 416 0.27 33.05 -24.65
N LEU A 417 -0.26 32.01 -24.01
CA LEU A 417 0.37 30.70 -23.92
C LEU A 417 0.06 29.79 -25.12
N GLY A 418 -0.79 30.20 -26.05
CA GLY A 418 -1.30 29.38 -27.14
C GLY A 418 -2.37 28.37 -26.71
N PRO A 419 -2.73 27.40 -27.59
CA PRO A 419 -3.84 26.49 -27.39
C PRO A 419 -3.53 25.40 -26.35
N VAL A 420 -3.17 25.80 -25.14
CA VAL A 420 -2.85 24.91 -24.02
C VAL A 420 -4.11 24.33 -23.38
N TYR A 421 -3.94 23.55 -22.32
CA TYR A 421 -4.96 22.88 -21.49
C TYR A 421 -6.42 23.29 -21.73
N GLY A 422 -6.86 24.43 -21.19
CA GLY A 422 -8.26 24.86 -21.24
C GLY A 422 -8.81 24.99 -22.65
N PHE A 423 -8.02 25.53 -23.59
CA PHE A 423 -8.40 25.58 -24.99
C PHE A 423 -8.64 24.17 -25.55
N GLN A 424 -7.76 23.21 -25.25
CA GLN A 424 -7.97 21.84 -25.71
C GLN A 424 -9.18 21.20 -25.01
N TRP A 425 -9.51 21.57 -23.77
CA TRP A 425 -10.68 21.03 -23.08
C TRP A 425 -12.01 21.53 -23.67
N ARG A 426 -12.07 22.79 -24.11
CA ARG A 426 -13.30 23.44 -24.56
C ARG A 426 -13.43 23.56 -26.09
N HIS A 427 -12.30 23.57 -26.80
CA HIS A 427 -12.20 23.92 -28.22
C HIS A 427 -11.27 22.96 -28.98
N PHE A 428 -11.23 21.68 -28.62
CA PHE A 428 -10.31 20.71 -29.22
C PHE A 428 -10.45 20.69 -30.75
N GLY A 429 -9.34 20.89 -31.46
CA GLY A 429 -9.29 20.88 -32.93
C GLY A 429 -9.70 22.20 -33.62
N ALA A 430 -10.14 23.22 -32.87
CA ALA A 430 -10.31 24.57 -33.42
C ALA A 430 -8.96 25.16 -33.87
N GLU A 431 -8.99 26.06 -34.86
CA GLU A 431 -7.80 26.80 -35.28
C GLU A 431 -7.52 27.95 -34.30
N TYR A 432 -6.36 27.92 -33.66
CA TYR A 432 -5.98 28.95 -32.70
C TYR A 432 -5.44 30.20 -33.40
N ILE A 433 -5.98 31.37 -33.04
CA ILE A 433 -5.55 32.69 -33.51
C ILE A 433 -4.72 33.37 -32.43
N ASP A 434 -5.36 33.82 -31.35
CA ASP A 434 -4.74 34.47 -30.18
C ASP A 434 -5.58 34.23 -28.91
N ALA A 435 -5.07 34.69 -27.76
CA ALA A 435 -5.77 34.53 -26.47
C ALA A 435 -7.00 35.45 -26.28
N LYS A 436 -7.30 36.35 -27.21
CA LYS A 436 -8.41 37.33 -27.13
C LYS A 436 -9.60 36.96 -28.02
N THR A 437 -9.37 36.07 -28.99
CA THR A 437 -10.38 35.57 -29.92
C THR A 437 -11.47 34.81 -29.18
N ASP A 438 -12.73 35.03 -29.57
CA ASP A 438 -13.87 34.25 -29.08
C ASP A 438 -13.96 32.91 -29.82
N TYR A 439 -13.71 31.83 -29.10
CA TYR A 439 -13.78 30.46 -29.61
C TYR A 439 -15.11 29.76 -29.31
N THR A 440 -16.13 30.49 -28.83
CA THR A 440 -17.44 29.93 -28.51
C THR A 440 -18.02 29.16 -29.71
N GLY A 441 -18.38 27.89 -29.48
CA GLY A 441 -18.93 27.01 -30.51
C GLY A 441 -17.90 26.47 -31.51
N GLN A 442 -16.62 26.77 -31.36
CA GLN A 442 -15.54 26.23 -32.19
C GLN A 442 -14.90 25.00 -31.54
N GLY A 443 -14.51 24.03 -32.38
CA GLY A 443 -13.87 22.79 -31.93
C GLY A 443 -14.82 21.84 -31.21
N VAL A 444 -14.26 20.94 -30.40
CA VAL A 444 -15.01 19.98 -29.57
C VAL A 444 -14.87 20.36 -28.09
N ASP A 445 -16.00 20.63 -27.44
CA ASP A 445 -16.07 20.83 -25.99
C ASP A 445 -16.10 19.46 -25.27
N GLN A 446 -14.90 18.96 -24.96
CA GLN A 446 -14.71 17.68 -24.28
C GLN A 446 -15.27 17.72 -22.85
N LEU A 447 -15.17 18.87 -22.17
CA LEU A 447 -15.63 19.01 -20.80
C LEU A 447 -17.16 18.95 -20.71
N ALA A 448 -17.86 19.63 -21.62
CA ALA A 448 -19.31 19.51 -21.75
C ALA A 448 -19.75 18.07 -22.08
N GLU A 449 -19.02 17.38 -22.96
CA GLU A 449 -19.30 15.99 -23.32
C GLU A 449 -19.06 15.02 -22.14
N VAL A 450 -18.04 15.26 -21.31
CA VAL A 450 -17.83 14.51 -20.05
C VAL A 450 -19.03 14.68 -19.13
N VAL A 451 -19.47 15.92 -18.88
CA VAL A 451 -20.62 16.20 -18.01
C VAL A 451 -21.89 15.53 -18.54
N ARG A 452 -22.14 15.61 -19.86
CA ARG A 452 -23.28 14.96 -20.50
C ARG A 452 -23.24 13.44 -20.32
N LYS A 453 -22.10 12.80 -20.60
CA LYS A 453 -21.95 11.34 -20.43
C LYS A 453 -22.12 10.90 -18.98
N LEU A 454 -21.62 11.66 -18.01
CA LEU A 454 -21.80 11.33 -16.60
C LEU A 454 -23.28 11.32 -16.19
N LYS A 455 -24.09 12.24 -16.73
CA LYS A 455 -25.53 12.28 -16.47
C LYS A 455 -26.32 11.23 -17.23
N GLU A 456 -26.04 11.08 -18.53
CA GLU A 456 -26.91 10.33 -19.45
C GLU A 456 -26.44 8.90 -19.68
N ASN A 457 -25.14 8.61 -19.55
CA ASN A 457 -24.55 7.30 -19.83
C ASN A 457 -23.36 6.99 -18.90
N PRO A 458 -23.58 6.87 -17.57
CA PRO A 458 -22.50 6.74 -16.59
C PRO A 458 -21.66 5.46 -16.74
N PHE A 459 -22.15 4.44 -17.45
CA PHE A 459 -21.43 3.21 -17.76
C PHE A 459 -20.55 3.31 -19.02
N ASP A 460 -20.55 4.47 -19.71
CA ASP A 460 -19.73 4.69 -20.88
C ASP A 460 -18.23 4.50 -20.53
N ARG A 461 -17.52 3.78 -21.40
CA ARG A 461 -16.09 3.48 -21.22
C ARG A 461 -15.18 4.50 -21.92
N ARG A 462 -15.74 5.60 -22.44
CA ARG A 462 -15.08 6.66 -23.20
C ARG A 462 -15.36 8.04 -22.61
N ILE A 463 -15.49 8.13 -21.29
CA ILE A 463 -15.56 9.41 -20.57
C ILE A 463 -14.12 9.91 -20.39
N ILE A 464 -13.61 10.61 -21.40
CA ILE A 464 -12.20 10.99 -21.53
C ILE A 464 -12.11 12.48 -21.86
N MET A 465 -11.12 13.15 -21.28
CA MET A 465 -10.74 14.53 -21.60
C MET A 465 -9.23 14.60 -21.84
N SER A 466 -8.80 15.10 -23.00
CA SER A 466 -7.37 15.18 -23.36
C SER A 466 -6.94 16.58 -23.76
N ALA A 467 -5.76 16.98 -23.30
CA ALA A 467 -5.05 18.16 -23.80
C ALA A 467 -4.03 17.81 -24.89
N TRP A 468 -3.82 16.53 -25.20
CA TRP A 468 -2.76 16.09 -26.11
C TRP A 468 -3.17 16.20 -27.58
N ASN A 469 -2.84 17.32 -28.21
CA ASN A 469 -3.08 17.57 -29.62
C ASN A 469 -1.77 17.70 -30.41
N PRO A 470 -1.31 16.64 -31.12
CA PRO A 470 -0.06 16.67 -31.88
C PRO A 470 0.05 17.80 -32.91
N LYS A 471 -1.07 18.24 -33.49
CA LYS A 471 -1.11 19.34 -34.47
C LYS A 471 -0.67 20.65 -33.85
N ASP A 472 -1.11 20.92 -32.63
CA ASP A 472 -0.95 22.22 -31.97
C ASP A 472 0.31 22.30 -31.08
N MET A 473 1.03 21.19 -30.90
CA MET A 473 2.19 21.12 -29.97
C MET A 473 3.23 22.23 -30.20
N LYS A 474 3.49 22.59 -31.47
CA LYS A 474 4.50 23.59 -31.82
C LYS A 474 4.07 25.03 -31.55
N ILE A 475 2.77 25.25 -31.33
CA ILE A 475 2.21 26.58 -31.09
C ILE A 475 1.82 26.79 -29.62
N MET A 476 2.11 25.83 -28.74
CA MET A 476 1.93 25.95 -27.28
C MET A 476 3.22 26.44 -26.62
N ALA A 477 3.13 27.38 -25.67
CA ALA A 477 4.29 27.85 -24.89
C ALA A 477 4.93 26.70 -24.08
N LEU A 478 4.12 25.78 -23.58
CA LEU A 478 4.58 24.55 -22.95
C LEU A 478 3.63 23.39 -23.31
N PRO A 479 4.14 22.26 -23.86
CA PRO A 479 3.31 21.10 -24.14
C PRO A 479 2.64 20.55 -22.86
N PRO A 480 1.40 20.04 -22.92
CA PRO A 480 0.65 19.63 -21.73
C PRO A 480 1.38 18.56 -20.91
N CYS A 481 1.56 18.81 -19.61
CA CYS A 481 2.15 17.84 -18.69
C CYS A 481 1.14 16.74 -18.31
N HIS A 482 -0.03 17.14 -17.80
CA HIS A 482 -1.19 16.26 -17.59
C HIS A 482 -1.99 16.16 -18.89
N MET A 483 -1.72 15.09 -19.62
CA MET A 483 -2.11 14.97 -21.04
C MET A 483 -3.53 14.49 -21.25
N PHE A 484 -4.05 13.61 -20.38
CA PHE A 484 -5.46 13.25 -20.38
C PHE A 484 -5.92 12.72 -19.02
N ALA A 485 -7.22 12.79 -18.80
CA ALA A 485 -7.90 12.10 -17.73
C ALA A 485 -9.04 11.23 -18.27
N GLN A 486 -9.27 10.09 -17.63
CA GLN A 486 -10.41 9.23 -17.84
C GLN A 486 -11.25 9.19 -16.57
N PHE A 487 -12.56 9.27 -16.72
CA PHE A 487 -13.51 9.16 -15.63
C PHE A 487 -14.22 7.82 -15.66
N TYR A 488 -14.59 7.32 -14.49
CA TYR A 488 -15.28 6.04 -14.32
C TYR A 488 -16.33 6.16 -13.22
N VAL A 489 -17.56 5.75 -13.50
CA VAL A 489 -18.64 5.75 -12.51
C VAL A 489 -18.82 4.34 -11.95
N ARG A 490 -18.70 4.20 -10.63
CA ARG A 490 -18.98 2.97 -9.90
C ARG A 490 -20.16 3.15 -8.97
N PHE A 491 -20.84 2.05 -8.65
CA PHE A 491 -22.01 2.04 -7.78
C PHE A 491 -21.76 1.06 -6.62
N PRO A 492 -20.91 1.42 -5.64
CA PRO A 492 -20.58 0.53 -4.52
C PRO A 492 -21.83 0.15 -3.72
N ASP A 493 -22.74 1.10 -3.52
CA ASP A 493 -23.95 0.93 -2.70
C ASP A 493 -25.13 0.30 -3.45
N ALA A 494 -24.91 -0.16 -4.69
CA ALA A 494 -25.97 -0.79 -5.45
C ALA A 494 -26.42 -2.12 -4.83
N LYS A 495 -27.74 -2.32 -4.73
CA LYS A 495 -28.31 -3.58 -4.28
C LYS A 495 -28.31 -4.57 -5.43
N ARG A 496 -27.63 -5.70 -5.20
CA ARG A 496 -27.43 -6.75 -6.18
C ARG A 496 -28.17 -8.00 -5.73
N ASP A 497 -28.73 -8.73 -6.69
CA ASP A 497 -29.28 -10.06 -6.44
C ASP A 497 -28.16 -11.09 -6.20
N GLU A 498 -28.55 -12.34 -5.98
CA GLU A 498 -27.63 -13.46 -5.75
C GLU A 498 -26.65 -13.71 -6.92
N GLN A 499 -26.96 -13.20 -8.11
CA GLN A 499 -26.09 -13.28 -9.30
C GLN A 499 -25.23 -12.03 -9.49
N GLY A 500 -25.27 -11.07 -8.57
CA GLY A 500 -24.51 -9.83 -8.63
C GLY A 500 -25.12 -8.77 -9.56
N VAL A 501 -26.37 -8.96 -10.00
CA VAL A 501 -27.03 -8.09 -10.98
C VAL A 501 -27.97 -7.10 -10.28
N VAL A 502 -27.94 -5.85 -10.71
CA VAL A 502 -28.92 -4.82 -10.30
C VAL A 502 -30.08 -4.88 -11.29
N ARG A 503 -31.29 -5.23 -10.81
CA ARG A 503 -32.47 -5.46 -11.68
C ARG A 503 -33.39 -4.25 -11.80
N ASP A 504 -33.41 -3.38 -10.80
CA ASP A 504 -34.26 -2.21 -10.74
C ASP A 504 -33.38 -0.95 -10.73
N GLU A 505 -33.76 0.07 -11.50
CA GLU A 505 -32.99 1.31 -11.59
C GLU A 505 -32.82 1.99 -10.22
N LYS A 506 -33.82 1.87 -9.35
CA LYS A 506 -33.79 2.45 -8.00
C LYS A 506 -32.72 1.82 -7.09
N ASP A 507 -32.24 0.62 -7.45
CA ASP A 507 -31.31 -0.15 -6.65
C ASP A 507 -29.84 0.21 -6.93
N TRP A 508 -29.55 1.05 -7.93
CA TRP A 508 -28.17 1.49 -8.22
C TRP A 508 -27.58 2.42 -7.15
N GLY A 509 -28.41 3.16 -6.42
CA GLY A 509 -27.93 4.18 -5.49
C GLY A 509 -27.18 5.31 -6.20
N LYS A 510 -26.38 6.07 -5.44
CA LYS A 510 -25.62 7.21 -5.97
C LYS A 510 -24.34 6.73 -6.66
N GLY A 511 -24.05 7.29 -7.84
CA GLY A 511 -22.80 7.00 -8.55
C GLY A 511 -21.59 7.61 -7.83
N HIS A 512 -20.47 6.89 -7.83
CA HIS A 512 -19.18 7.33 -7.33
C HIS A 512 -18.25 7.61 -8.52
N LEU A 513 -17.79 8.84 -8.65
CA LEU A 513 -16.96 9.30 -9.76
C LEU A 513 -15.47 9.13 -9.44
N ASP A 514 -14.82 8.17 -10.08
CA ASP A 514 -13.37 8.01 -10.05
C ASP A 514 -12.72 8.76 -11.23
N CYS A 515 -11.47 9.19 -11.05
CA CYS A 515 -10.66 9.86 -12.04
C CYS A 515 -9.29 9.19 -12.15
N LEU A 516 -8.90 8.81 -13.36
CA LEU A 516 -7.54 8.39 -13.69
C LEU A 516 -6.88 9.51 -14.49
N LEU A 517 -5.80 10.08 -13.94
CA LEU A 517 -4.95 11.06 -14.60
C LEU A 517 -3.68 10.40 -15.12
N TYR A 518 -3.34 10.63 -16.39
CA TYR A 518 -2.01 10.34 -16.90
C TYR A 518 -1.21 11.63 -17.14
N GLN A 519 -0.04 11.71 -16.53
CA GLN A 519 0.89 12.84 -16.62
C GLN A 519 2.22 12.39 -17.19
N ARG A 520 2.59 12.90 -18.38
CA ARG A 520 3.80 12.46 -19.09
C ARG A 520 5.12 12.90 -18.44
N SER A 521 5.08 14.00 -17.70
CA SER A 521 6.25 14.70 -17.15
C SER A 521 5.85 15.31 -15.82
N ALA A 522 6.47 14.87 -14.75
CA ALA A 522 6.01 15.06 -13.39
C ALA A 522 7.14 15.58 -12.50
N ASP A 523 7.20 16.90 -12.37
CA ASP A 523 8.03 17.58 -11.37
C ASP A 523 7.45 17.28 -9.99
N MET A 524 8.15 16.42 -9.24
CA MET A 524 7.73 16.01 -7.90
C MET A 524 7.81 17.15 -6.88
N GLY A 525 8.66 18.15 -7.10
CA GLY A 525 8.86 19.26 -6.17
C GLY A 525 7.72 20.27 -6.22
N LEU A 526 7.33 20.69 -7.42
CA LEU A 526 6.34 21.77 -7.61
C LEU A 526 5.06 21.28 -8.29
N GLY A 527 5.17 20.59 -9.42
CA GLY A 527 4.03 20.25 -10.29
C GLY A 527 3.07 19.22 -9.69
N VAL A 528 3.58 18.06 -9.27
CA VAL A 528 2.75 16.93 -8.79
C VAL A 528 1.83 17.32 -7.61
N PRO A 529 2.27 18.06 -6.57
CA PRO A 529 1.36 18.56 -5.53
C PRO A 529 0.19 19.38 -6.07
N PHE A 530 0.43 20.24 -7.07
CA PHE A 530 -0.62 21.02 -7.74
C PHE A 530 -1.54 20.10 -8.54
N ASN A 531 -0.99 19.12 -9.27
CA ASN A 531 -1.76 18.23 -10.13
C ASN A 531 -2.67 17.27 -9.35
N ILE A 532 -2.20 16.75 -8.20
CA ILE A 532 -3.03 15.94 -7.29
C ILE A 532 -4.25 16.75 -6.83
N ALA A 533 -4.01 17.95 -6.28
CA ALA A 533 -5.08 18.80 -5.75
C ALA A 533 -6.02 19.31 -6.86
N SER A 534 -5.49 19.69 -8.02
CA SER A 534 -6.25 20.20 -9.16
C SER A 534 -7.21 19.14 -9.72
N TYR A 535 -6.74 17.91 -9.99
CA TYR A 535 -7.60 16.86 -10.53
C TYR A 535 -8.53 16.25 -9.46
N ALA A 536 -8.16 16.29 -8.19
CA ALA A 536 -9.09 16.00 -7.11
C ALA A 536 -10.24 17.03 -7.10
N LEU A 537 -9.95 18.33 -7.12
CA LEU A 537 -10.95 19.40 -7.16
C LEU A 537 -11.82 19.33 -8.41
N LEU A 538 -11.25 19.04 -9.58
CA LEU A 538 -12.02 18.83 -10.81
C LEU A 538 -13.01 17.67 -10.65
N THR A 539 -12.58 16.56 -10.04
CA THR A 539 -13.43 15.39 -9.81
C THR A 539 -14.53 15.70 -8.80
N HIS A 540 -14.23 16.45 -7.73
CA HIS A 540 -15.23 16.96 -6.78
C HIS A 540 -16.26 17.85 -7.46
N LEU A 541 -15.81 18.78 -8.31
CA LEU A 541 -16.67 19.71 -9.05
C LEU A 541 -17.59 18.94 -10.01
N LEU A 542 -17.02 18.04 -10.83
CA LEU A 542 -17.78 17.21 -11.76
C LEU A 542 -18.80 16.34 -11.03
N ALA A 543 -18.39 15.66 -9.95
CA ALA A 543 -19.28 14.83 -9.14
C ALA A 543 -20.43 15.67 -8.56
N HIS A 544 -20.14 16.85 -8.01
CA HIS A 544 -21.16 17.74 -7.47
C HIS A 544 -22.13 18.23 -8.56
N ALA A 545 -21.64 18.59 -9.75
CA ALA A 545 -22.46 19.06 -10.87
C ALA A 545 -23.44 18.00 -11.40
N VAL A 546 -23.10 16.71 -11.28
CA VAL A 546 -23.91 15.59 -11.80
C VAL A 546 -24.54 14.73 -10.70
N ASP A 547 -24.57 15.24 -9.46
CA ASP A 547 -25.10 14.55 -8.29
C ASP A 547 -24.49 13.16 -8.03
N MET A 548 -23.17 13.08 -8.00
CA MET A 548 -22.39 11.90 -7.67
C MET A 548 -21.56 12.12 -6.40
N VAL A 549 -21.04 11.02 -5.85
CA VAL A 549 -20.05 11.04 -4.77
C VAL A 549 -18.65 11.09 -5.41
N PRO A 550 -17.73 11.95 -4.95
CA PRO A 550 -16.34 11.90 -5.40
C PRO A 550 -15.69 10.60 -4.92
N GLY A 551 -15.16 9.81 -5.86
CA GLY A 551 -14.65 8.46 -5.63
C GLY A 551 -13.15 8.45 -5.33
N THR A 552 -12.34 8.00 -6.27
CA THR A 552 -10.87 7.86 -6.15
C THR A 552 -10.16 8.62 -7.27
N LEU A 553 -9.08 9.32 -6.93
CA LEU A 553 -8.11 9.82 -7.90
C LEU A 553 -6.97 8.80 -8.05
N VAL A 554 -6.67 8.39 -9.28
CA VAL A 554 -5.52 7.55 -9.63
C VAL A 554 -4.58 8.37 -10.50
N HIS A 555 -3.36 8.61 -10.03
CA HIS A 555 -2.36 9.43 -10.72
C HIS A 555 -1.25 8.54 -11.30
N THR A 556 -1.24 8.44 -12.62
CA THR A 556 -0.23 7.70 -13.40
C THR A 556 0.81 8.68 -13.94
N LEU A 557 2.09 8.40 -13.69
CA LEU A 557 3.19 9.26 -14.11
C LEU A 557 4.03 8.58 -15.20
N GLY A 558 4.48 9.35 -16.19
CA GLY A 558 5.49 8.96 -17.17
C GLY A 558 6.89 9.21 -16.62
N ASP A 559 7.53 10.30 -17.04
CA ASP A 559 8.80 10.77 -16.47
C ASP A 559 8.53 11.47 -15.13
N ALA A 560 8.75 10.75 -14.01
CA ALA A 560 8.67 11.30 -12.67
C ALA A 560 10.06 11.70 -12.19
N HIS A 561 10.24 12.98 -11.88
CA HIS A 561 11.57 13.53 -11.62
C HIS A 561 11.62 14.56 -10.50
N VAL A 562 12.82 14.67 -9.94
CA VAL A 562 13.22 15.70 -9.00
C VAL A 562 14.31 16.55 -9.67
N TYR A 563 14.09 17.86 -9.76
CA TYR A 563 15.15 18.77 -10.18
C TYR A 563 16.29 18.78 -9.16
N LEU A 564 17.54 18.91 -9.66
CA LEU A 564 18.70 18.86 -8.78
C LEU A 564 18.71 19.96 -7.72
N ASP A 565 18.17 21.15 -8.02
CA ASP A 565 18.04 22.27 -7.09
C ASP A 565 16.87 22.12 -6.10
N HIS A 566 16.06 21.06 -6.21
CA HIS A 566 14.99 20.73 -5.26
C HIS A 566 15.37 19.62 -4.28
N VAL A 567 16.53 18.96 -4.46
CA VAL A 567 16.90 17.78 -3.68
C VAL A 567 16.90 18.06 -2.17
N ASP A 568 17.51 19.16 -1.72
CA ASP A 568 17.62 19.46 -0.30
C ASP A 568 16.27 19.86 0.31
N ALA A 569 15.47 20.64 -0.42
CA ALA A 569 14.10 20.98 -0.05
C ALA A 569 13.22 19.73 0.08
N LEU A 570 13.38 18.75 -0.80
CA LEU A 570 12.61 17.52 -0.77
C LEU A 570 13.10 16.53 0.29
N LYS A 571 14.39 16.53 0.63
CA LYS A 571 14.92 15.81 1.81
C LYS A 571 14.27 16.30 3.09
N GLU A 572 14.15 17.62 3.26
CA GLU A 572 13.40 18.20 4.38
C GLU A 572 11.93 17.77 4.36
N GLN A 573 11.29 17.75 3.18
CA GLN A 573 9.88 17.37 3.07
C GLN A 573 9.63 15.92 3.48
N ILE A 574 10.48 14.97 3.06
CA ILE A 574 10.29 13.54 3.32
C ILE A 574 10.54 13.13 4.77
N GLU A 575 11.12 14.00 5.59
CA GLU A 575 11.30 13.78 7.04
C GLU A 575 10.05 14.16 7.84
N ARG A 576 9.11 14.90 7.24
CA ARG A 576 7.89 15.36 7.92
C ARG A 576 6.82 14.30 7.88
N GLU A 577 6.19 14.07 9.03
CA GLU A 577 5.06 13.15 9.14
C GLU A 577 3.80 13.79 8.51
N PRO A 578 3.10 13.11 7.60
CA PRO A 578 1.80 13.57 7.12
C PRO A 578 0.80 13.75 8.27
N VAL A 579 -0.10 14.69 8.11
CA VAL A 579 -1.32 14.76 8.92
C VAL A 579 -2.53 14.51 8.04
N ALA A 580 -3.68 14.25 8.66
CA ALA A 580 -4.93 14.00 7.94
C ALA A 580 -5.20 15.04 6.85
N PHE A 581 -5.55 14.55 5.66
CA PHE A 581 -6.02 15.39 4.58
C PHE A 581 -7.24 16.23 4.98
N PRO A 582 -7.36 17.46 4.47
CA PRO A 582 -8.52 18.30 4.75
C PRO A 582 -9.78 17.80 4.04
N GLU A 583 -10.92 18.26 4.54
CA GLU A 583 -12.21 18.08 3.88
C GLU A 583 -12.45 19.23 2.89
N VAL A 584 -13.25 18.97 1.86
CA VAL A 584 -13.67 20.01 0.91
C VAL A 584 -15.19 20.09 0.84
N ARG A 585 -15.71 21.31 0.86
CA ARG A 585 -17.14 21.60 0.73
C ARG A 585 -17.35 22.57 -0.42
N ILE A 586 -18.26 22.20 -1.32
CA ILE A 586 -18.72 23.07 -2.41
C ILE A 586 -20.06 23.68 -1.96
N LYS A 587 -20.09 25.01 -1.78
CA LYS A 587 -21.22 25.75 -1.21
C LYS A 587 -22.38 25.95 -2.17
N ARG A 588 -22.14 25.76 -3.47
CA ARG A 588 -23.12 26.08 -4.52
C ARG A 588 -24.25 25.05 -4.58
N GLU A 589 -25.44 25.43 -4.11
CA GLU A 589 -26.58 24.52 -3.95
C GLU A 589 -27.26 24.12 -5.28
N ASP A 590 -27.26 24.99 -6.29
CA ASP A 590 -27.85 24.71 -7.61
C ASP A 590 -27.03 23.70 -8.44
N ARG A 591 -25.90 23.22 -7.90
CA ARG A 591 -24.95 22.31 -8.55
C ARG A 591 -24.49 22.81 -9.93
N GLY A 592 -24.46 24.12 -10.12
CA GLY A 592 -24.12 24.74 -11.40
C GLY A 592 -25.14 24.49 -12.51
N SER A 593 -26.40 24.18 -12.19
CA SER A 593 -27.41 23.70 -13.17
C SER A 593 -26.93 22.47 -13.96
N GLY A 594 -25.97 21.74 -13.37
CA GLY A 594 -25.27 20.63 -13.99
C GLY A 594 -24.42 21.01 -15.20
N VAL A 595 -23.89 22.22 -15.25
CA VAL A 595 -22.73 22.59 -16.07
C VAL A 595 -21.57 22.97 -15.15
N VAL A 596 -20.35 22.95 -15.69
CA VAL A 596 -19.14 23.26 -14.93
C VAL A 596 -18.62 24.68 -15.18
N ASP A 597 -19.41 25.52 -15.84
CA ASP A 597 -19.07 26.91 -16.12
C ASP A 597 -19.47 27.87 -14.98
N GLY A 598 -18.72 28.95 -14.83
CA GLY A 598 -19.07 30.06 -13.93
C GLY A 598 -18.89 29.78 -12.43
N TRP A 599 -18.13 28.74 -12.07
CA TRP A 599 -17.73 28.46 -10.70
C TRP A 599 -16.70 29.49 -10.21
N LYS A 600 -16.77 29.85 -8.93
CA LYS A 600 -15.91 30.86 -8.31
C LYS A 600 -15.13 30.30 -7.14
N GLU A 601 -13.99 30.92 -6.83
CA GLU A 601 -13.09 30.45 -5.77
C GLU A 601 -13.78 30.39 -4.39
N GLU A 602 -14.61 31.40 -4.08
CA GLU A 602 -15.34 31.51 -2.81
C GLU A 602 -16.38 30.41 -2.57
N GLU A 603 -16.74 29.65 -3.61
CA GLU A 603 -17.68 28.54 -3.52
C GLU A 603 -17.03 27.26 -2.98
N PHE A 604 -15.69 27.23 -2.88
CA PHE A 604 -14.92 26.10 -2.38
C PHE A 604 -14.38 26.41 -0.98
N GLU A 605 -14.72 25.57 -0.02
CA GLU A 605 -14.29 25.68 1.36
C GLU A 605 -13.48 24.46 1.76
N VAL A 606 -12.21 24.67 2.13
CA VAL A 606 -11.32 23.60 2.60
C VAL A 606 -11.21 23.67 4.11
N LEU A 607 -11.63 22.60 4.78
CA LEU A 607 -11.77 22.52 6.22
C LEU A 607 -10.67 21.63 6.82
N GLY A 608 -10.11 22.07 7.95
CA GLY A 608 -9.15 21.26 8.71
C GLY A 608 -7.75 21.13 8.07
N TYR A 609 -7.38 21.98 7.11
CA TYR A 609 -6.04 21.94 6.51
C TYR A 609 -4.96 22.40 7.48
N LYS A 610 -4.18 21.46 8.01
CA LYS A 610 -3.13 21.69 9.02
C LYS A 610 -1.74 21.31 8.51
N PRO A 611 -1.24 21.90 7.41
CA PRO A 611 0.05 21.50 6.86
C PRO A 611 1.22 21.97 7.73
N HIS A 612 2.33 21.27 7.59
CA HIS A 612 3.66 21.76 7.96
C HIS A 612 4.00 23.07 7.24
N LYS A 613 5.08 23.72 7.66
CA LYS A 613 5.53 25.00 7.10
C LYS A 613 5.82 24.88 5.59
N ALA A 614 5.71 25.99 4.87
CA ALA A 614 6.05 26.02 3.44
C ALA A 614 7.53 25.68 3.23
N ILE A 615 7.85 24.97 2.15
CA ILE A 615 9.21 24.71 1.68
C ILE A 615 9.37 25.45 0.35
N LYS A 616 10.40 26.29 0.24
CA LYS A 616 10.63 27.09 -0.96
C LYS A 616 11.41 26.26 -1.98
N MET A 617 10.91 26.21 -3.21
CA MET A 617 11.58 25.60 -4.37
C MET A 617 11.46 26.56 -5.56
N LYS A 618 12.49 26.64 -6.39
CA LYS A 618 12.52 27.52 -7.56
C LYS A 618 11.95 26.78 -8.77
N MET A 619 11.10 27.42 -9.55
CA MET A 619 10.64 26.83 -10.81
C MET A 619 11.75 26.88 -11.86
N SER A 620 12.02 25.76 -12.52
CA SER A 620 12.94 25.68 -13.66
C SER A 620 12.18 26.02 -14.95
N VAL A 621 12.55 27.13 -15.59
CA VAL A 621 11.86 27.69 -16.78
C VAL A 621 12.53 27.26 -18.08
#